data_AF-A0A2I0U0N2-F1
#
_entry.id   AF-A0A2I0U0N2-F1
#
_cell.length_a   1.000
_cell.length_b   1.000
_cell.length_c   1.000
_cell.angle_alpha   90.00
_cell.angle_beta   90.00
_cell.angle_gamma   90.00
#
_symmetry.space_group_name_H-M   'P 1'
#
loop_
_entity.id
_entity.type
_entity.pdbx_description
1 polymer ?
#
loop_
_entity_poly.entity_id
_entity_poly.type
_entity_poly.pdbx_seq_one_letter_code
_entity_poly.pdbx_strand_id
1 'polypeptide(L)'
;MARRDIKPFGNVPKKAIGQMGRSLLPSRTFLQALNLGIEVINTTDHLHFSKDCSRALLRMQYCPHCQGLTLSKPCMGYCLNVIRGCLANMAEVDLHWRGYIQSMEELSSAMSGTYDIEHVLLNFHALVNEALLQARINGPELSQQVNKVCGPPVRKPTQSPGCSFDQNKDNQGLKIFSRDSEETLTSRRKEFISHLRLYRAFYGGLADQLCGNELAAADGLPCWNGEDVVRSYTHRVVGSGIKAQSANPEVKVKGTDPVISQIIDKLKHVIQRLGVMLFPP
;
A
#
# COMPACT_ATOMS: atom_id res chain seq x y z
N MET A 1 -25.63 -36.30 -4.49
CA MET A 1 -25.11 -36.01 -5.85
C MET A 1 -26.04 -35.11 -6.67
N ALA A 2 -27.38 -35.19 -6.55
CA ALA A 2 -28.36 -34.39 -7.32
C ALA A 2 -28.25 -32.85 -7.32
N ARG A 3 -27.66 -32.24 -6.29
CA ARG A 3 -27.61 -30.77 -6.13
C ARG A 3 -26.71 -30.06 -7.15
N ARG A 4 -25.87 -30.78 -7.90
CA ARG A 4 -24.93 -30.20 -8.89
C ARG A 4 -25.56 -29.96 -10.26
N ASP A 5 -26.63 -30.68 -10.61
CA ASP A 5 -27.20 -30.63 -11.97
C ASP A 5 -28.38 -29.66 -12.08
N ILE A 6 -29.11 -29.43 -10.99
CA ILE A 6 -30.21 -28.47 -10.94
C ILE A 6 -29.63 -27.07 -10.66
N LYS A 7 -29.93 -26.10 -11.53
CA LYS A 7 -29.46 -24.71 -11.41
C LYS A 7 -30.63 -23.73 -11.24
N PRO A 8 -31.20 -23.62 -10.02
CA PRO A 8 -32.39 -22.79 -9.80
C PRO A 8 -32.20 -21.32 -10.19
N PHE A 9 -31.00 -20.80 -9.93
CA PHE A 9 -30.64 -19.41 -10.17
C PHE A 9 -29.83 -19.22 -11.46
N GLY A 10 -29.86 -20.21 -12.37
CA GLY A 10 -29.07 -20.20 -13.60
C GLY A 10 -27.57 -20.03 -13.34
N ASN A 11 -26.93 -19.13 -14.09
CA ASN A 11 -25.49 -18.83 -13.99
C ASN A 11 -25.16 -17.71 -12.98
N VAL A 12 -26.16 -17.13 -12.32
CA VAL A 12 -25.96 -15.97 -11.43
C VAL A 12 -25.01 -16.27 -10.26
N PRO A 13 -25.10 -17.42 -9.56
CA PRO A 13 -24.14 -17.74 -8.49
C PRO A 13 -22.69 -17.81 -9.00
N LYS A 14 -22.47 -18.34 -10.21
CA LYS A 14 -21.14 -18.39 -10.81
C LYS A 14 -20.60 -16.99 -11.13
N LYS A 15 -21.47 -16.10 -11.66
CA LYS A 15 -21.12 -14.70 -11.93
C LYS A 15 -20.77 -13.96 -10.64
N ALA A 16 -21.56 -14.14 -9.58
CA ALA A 16 -21.33 -13.53 -8.27
C ALA A 16 -19.99 -13.97 -7.67
N ILE A 17 -19.72 -15.28 -7.63
CA ILE A 17 -18.43 -15.83 -7.15
C ILE A 17 -17.27 -15.30 -8.00
N GLY A 18 -17.43 -15.24 -9.33
CA GLY A 18 -16.40 -14.73 -10.24
C GLY A 18 -16.08 -13.26 -10.03
N GLN A 19 -17.10 -12.40 -9.94
CA GLN A 19 -16.91 -10.95 -9.71
C GLN A 19 -16.31 -10.68 -8.33
N MET A 20 -16.85 -11.32 -7.29
CA MET A 20 -16.40 -11.12 -5.91
C MET A 20 -15.00 -11.69 -5.68
N GLY A 21 -14.69 -12.86 -6.25
CA GLY A 21 -13.34 -13.45 -6.16
C GLY A 21 -12.28 -12.58 -6.84
N ARG A 22 -12.62 -11.98 -7.99
CA ARG A 22 -11.70 -11.10 -8.74
C ARG A 22 -11.49 -9.73 -8.08
N SER A 23 -12.45 -9.22 -7.30
CA SER A 23 -12.31 -7.93 -6.62
C SER A 23 -11.73 -8.05 -5.20
N LEU A 24 -12.06 -9.11 -4.46
CA LEU A 24 -11.63 -9.28 -3.07
C LEU A 24 -10.11 -9.51 -2.94
N LEU A 25 -9.51 -10.31 -3.82
CA LEU A 25 -8.09 -10.66 -3.70
C LEU A 25 -7.17 -9.44 -3.91
N PRO A 26 -7.34 -8.62 -4.98
CA PRO A 26 -6.64 -7.35 -5.13
C PRO A 26 -6.85 -6.42 -3.94
N SER A 27 -8.10 -6.27 -3.48
CA SER A 27 -8.45 -5.37 -2.36
C SER A 27 -7.76 -5.77 -1.06
N ARG A 28 -7.78 -7.08 -0.73
CA ARG A 28 -7.07 -7.61 0.45
C ARG A 28 -5.57 -7.38 0.34
N THR A 29 -5.00 -7.62 -0.84
CA THR A 29 -3.55 -7.48 -1.07
C THR A 29 -3.12 -6.03 -1.00
N PHE A 30 -3.93 -5.11 -1.53
CA PHE A 30 -3.72 -3.66 -1.40
C PHE A 30 -3.67 -3.23 0.07
N LEU A 31 -4.63 -3.66 0.91
CA LEU A 31 -4.62 -3.34 2.34
C LEU A 31 -3.41 -3.96 3.07
N GLN A 32 -3.04 -5.19 2.74
CA GLN A 32 -1.85 -5.82 3.31
C GLN A 32 -0.56 -5.08 2.93
N ALA A 33 -0.48 -4.61 1.69
CA ALA A 33 0.63 -3.82 1.20
C ALA A 33 0.70 -2.45 1.89
N LEU A 34 -0.45 -1.77 2.12
CA LEU A 34 -0.50 -0.54 2.91
C LEU A 34 0.03 -0.72 4.33
N ASN A 35 -0.36 -1.80 5.01
CA ASN A 35 0.14 -2.11 6.36
C ASN A 35 1.67 -2.33 6.36
N LEU A 36 2.21 -2.94 5.32
CA LEU A 36 3.67 -3.03 5.16
C LEU A 36 4.30 -1.64 4.97
N GLY A 37 3.66 -0.75 4.21
CA GLY A 37 4.12 0.64 4.08
C GLY A 37 4.26 1.35 5.42
N ILE A 38 3.29 1.17 6.32
CA ILE A 38 3.34 1.67 7.71
C ILE A 38 4.50 1.04 8.47
N GLU A 39 4.67 -0.28 8.36
CA GLU A 39 5.77 -0.98 9.02
C GLU A 39 7.14 -0.46 8.57
N VAL A 40 7.33 -0.23 7.27
CA VAL A 40 8.58 0.32 6.72
C VAL A 40 8.85 1.70 7.32
N ILE A 41 7.87 2.61 7.27
CA ILE A 41 8.03 3.98 7.79
C ILE A 41 8.37 3.94 9.28
N ASN A 42 7.59 3.22 10.09
CA ASN A 42 7.82 3.13 11.54
C ASN A 42 9.20 2.54 11.86
N THR A 43 9.60 1.51 11.12
CA THR A 43 10.91 0.88 11.32
C THR A 43 12.05 1.84 10.98
N THR A 44 11.93 2.56 9.86
CA THR A 44 12.96 3.53 9.44
C THR A 44 13.03 4.75 10.34
N ASP A 45 11.89 5.19 10.90
CA ASP A 45 11.80 6.32 11.83
C ASP A 45 12.50 6.04 13.17
N HIS A 46 12.47 4.77 13.62
CA HIS A 46 13.07 4.34 14.89
C HIS A 46 14.48 3.74 14.72
N LEU A 47 15.16 4.01 13.61
CA LEU A 47 16.53 3.55 13.39
C LEU A 47 17.50 4.25 14.35
N HIS A 48 18.36 3.44 14.97
CA HIS A 48 19.36 3.95 15.89
C HIS A 48 20.60 4.42 15.14
N PHE A 49 20.99 5.67 15.35
CA PHE A 49 22.23 6.20 14.79
C PHE A 49 23.45 5.58 15.47
N SER A 50 24.48 5.29 14.68
CA SER A 50 25.75 4.76 15.20
C SER A 50 26.51 5.83 15.98
N LYS A 51 27.41 5.42 16.88
CA LYS A 51 28.29 6.34 17.61
C LYS A 51 29.13 7.21 16.66
N ASP A 52 29.55 6.67 15.52
CA ASP A 52 30.31 7.40 14.51
C ASP A 52 29.43 8.46 13.82
N CYS A 53 28.17 8.14 13.52
CA CYS A 53 27.20 9.13 13.04
C CYS A 53 26.95 10.22 14.08
N SER A 54 26.69 9.88 15.35
CA SER A 54 26.47 10.87 16.41
C SER A 54 27.65 11.82 16.56
N ARG A 55 28.88 11.30 16.50
CA ARG A 55 30.10 12.11 16.55
C ARG A 55 30.21 13.04 15.33
N ALA A 56 29.92 12.55 14.14
CA ALA A 56 29.98 13.33 12.91
C ALA A 56 28.92 14.44 12.89
N LEU A 57 27.68 14.15 13.30
CA LEU A 57 26.62 15.14 13.45
C LEU A 57 26.98 16.24 14.46
N LEU A 58 27.53 15.85 15.62
CA LEU A 58 27.99 16.81 16.63
C LEU A 58 29.09 17.71 16.08
N ARG A 59 30.06 17.14 15.36
CA ARG A 59 31.15 17.90 14.71
C ARG A 59 30.64 18.85 13.64
N MET A 60 29.65 18.42 12.87
CA MET A 60 29.06 19.22 11.81
C MET A 60 28.22 20.39 12.34
N GLN A 61 27.39 20.15 13.35
CA GLN A 61 26.42 21.15 13.84
C GLN A 61 26.97 22.01 14.99
N TYR A 62 27.73 21.44 15.92
CA TYR A 62 28.01 22.10 17.21
C TYR A 62 29.47 22.48 17.45
N CYS A 63 30.45 21.82 16.82
CA CYS A 63 31.86 22.22 16.96
C CYS A 63 32.17 23.69 16.57
N PRO A 64 31.53 24.30 15.55
CA PRO A 64 31.73 25.73 15.28
C PRO A 64 31.41 26.60 16.49
N HIS A 65 30.33 26.27 17.22
CA HIS A 65 29.91 27.03 18.40
C HIS A 65 30.96 26.97 19.51
N CYS A 66 31.63 25.82 19.68
CA CYS A 66 32.74 25.67 20.64
C CYS A 66 33.97 26.54 20.28
N GLN A 67 34.11 26.93 19.01
CA GLN A 67 35.16 27.82 18.51
C GLN A 67 34.71 29.29 18.41
N GLY A 68 33.50 29.63 18.89
CA GLY A 68 32.93 30.98 18.80
C GLY A 68 32.28 31.32 17.45
N LEU A 69 32.16 30.35 16.54
CA LEU A 69 31.60 30.51 15.19
C LEU A 69 30.10 30.13 15.17
N THR A 70 29.29 30.80 15.98
CA THR A 70 27.89 30.41 16.24
C THR A 70 26.90 30.62 15.09
N LEU A 71 27.27 31.39 14.07
CA LEU A 71 26.45 31.65 12.88
C LEU A 71 26.90 30.84 11.65
N SER A 72 27.95 30.03 11.78
CA SER A 72 28.50 29.27 10.66
C SER A 72 27.66 28.04 10.38
N LYS A 73 27.22 27.88 9.13
CA LYS A 73 26.55 26.67 8.65
C LYS A 73 27.56 25.73 7.97
N PRO A 74 27.36 24.40 8.02
CA PRO A 74 28.20 23.46 7.30
C PRO A 74 28.15 23.67 5.78
N CYS A 75 29.26 23.41 5.12
CA CYS A 75 29.31 23.38 3.66
C CYS A 75 28.40 22.29 3.11
N MET A 76 27.79 22.50 1.94
CA MET A 76 26.89 21.53 1.31
C MET A 76 27.53 20.14 1.16
N GLY A 77 28.74 20.06 0.60
CA GLY A 77 29.43 18.78 0.43
C GLY A 77 29.78 18.08 1.74
N TYR A 78 30.09 18.87 2.79
CA TYR A 78 30.35 18.33 4.13
C TYR A 78 29.07 17.77 4.75
N CYS A 79 27.97 18.54 4.68
CA CYS A 79 26.66 18.09 5.12
C CYS A 79 26.23 16.80 4.44
N LEU A 80 26.35 16.73 3.12
CA LEU A 80 25.96 15.54 2.36
C LEU A 80 26.78 14.31 2.77
N ASN A 81 28.10 14.45 2.96
CA ASN A 81 28.93 13.33 3.41
C ASN A 81 28.54 12.84 4.80
N VAL A 82 28.25 13.76 5.74
CA VAL A 82 27.80 13.39 7.09
C VAL A 82 26.43 12.71 7.06
N ILE A 83 25.44 13.35 6.44
CA ILE A 83 24.05 12.87 6.44
C ILE A 83 23.91 11.57 5.63
N ARG A 84 24.56 11.44 4.45
CA ARG A 84 24.54 10.18 3.68
C ARG A 84 25.25 9.03 4.41
N GLY A 85 26.29 9.33 5.17
CA GLY A 85 26.94 8.36 6.05
C GLY A 85 26.02 7.88 7.17
N CYS A 86 25.31 8.81 7.81
CA CYS A 86 24.33 8.50 8.85
C CYS A 86 23.13 7.70 8.33
N LEU A 87 22.62 8.04 7.15
CA LEU A 87 21.44 7.44 6.53
C LEU A 87 21.77 6.28 5.58
N ALA A 88 23.00 5.77 5.60
CA ALA A 88 23.48 4.79 4.64
C ALA A 88 22.62 3.52 4.58
N ASN A 89 22.23 2.98 5.74
CA ASN A 89 21.34 1.83 5.83
C ASN A 89 19.93 2.17 5.31
N MET A 90 19.39 3.33 5.69
CA MET A 90 18.06 3.76 5.24
C MET A 90 18.01 3.95 3.72
N ALA A 91 19.10 4.40 3.09
CA ALA A 91 19.18 4.57 1.64
C ALA A 91 19.04 3.24 0.86
N GLU A 92 19.36 2.08 1.46
CA GLU A 92 19.17 0.77 0.82
C GLU A 92 17.68 0.44 0.59
N VAL A 93 16.78 1.09 1.35
CA VAL A 93 15.33 0.92 1.22
C VAL A 93 14.79 1.60 -0.04
N ASP A 94 15.44 2.65 -0.55
CA ASP A 94 14.93 3.52 -1.61
C ASP A 94 14.52 2.77 -2.89
N LEU A 95 15.38 1.88 -3.39
CA LEU A 95 15.11 1.12 -4.61
C LEU A 95 13.82 0.29 -4.46
N HIS A 96 13.68 -0.40 -3.32
CA HIS A 96 12.53 -1.27 -3.05
C HIS A 96 11.27 -0.46 -2.72
N TRP A 97 11.41 0.67 -2.03
CA TRP A 97 10.31 1.60 -1.76
C TRP A 97 9.72 2.18 -3.05
N ARG A 98 10.57 2.58 -4.01
CA ARG A 98 10.14 3.04 -5.33
C ARG A 98 9.35 1.98 -6.08
N GLY A 99 9.82 0.73 -6.03
CA GLY A 99 9.13 -0.41 -6.63
C GLY A 99 7.79 -0.69 -5.97
N TYR A 100 7.74 -0.65 -4.64
CA TYR A 100 6.52 -0.83 -3.85
C TYR A 100 5.46 0.23 -4.18
N ILE A 101 5.81 1.53 -4.20
CA ILE A 101 4.87 2.61 -4.54
C ILE A 101 4.35 2.44 -5.97
N GLN A 102 5.23 2.10 -6.92
CA GLN A 102 4.84 1.84 -8.31
C GLN A 102 3.83 0.68 -8.40
N SER A 103 4.10 -0.45 -7.75
CA SER A 103 3.18 -1.59 -7.75
C SER A 103 1.84 -1.28 -7.06
N MET A 104 1.84 -0.41 -6.05
CA MET A 104 0.61 0.07 -5.40
C MET A 104 -0.22 0.97 -6.33
N GLU A 105 0.44 1.83 -7.12
CA GLU A 105 -0.20 2.69 -8.12
C GLU A 105 -0.84 1.87 -9.24
N GLU A 106 -0.13 0.87 -9.75
CA GLU A 106 -0.61 -0.06 -10.77
C GLU A 106 -1.80 -0.89 -10.26
N LEU A 107 -1.71 -1.45 -9.05
CA LEU A 107 -2.81 -2.21 -8.45
C LEU A 107 -4.05 -1.34 -8.22
N SER A 108 -3.87 -0.12 -7.68
CA SER A 108 -4.98 0.82 -7.46
C SER A 108 -5.69 1.20 -8.77
N SER A 109 -4.93 1.31 -9.86
CA SER A 109 -5.46 1.59 -11.20
C SER A 109 -6.19 0.38 -11.79
N ALA A 110 -5.68 -0.83 -11.57
CA ALA A 110 -6.30 -2.08 -12.02
C ALA A 110 -7.62 -2.40 -11.28
N MET A 111 -7.75 -1.97 -10.03
CA MET A 111 -8.98 -2.09 -9.23
C MET A 111 -10.07 -1.13 -9.74
N SER A 112 -10.69 -1.40 -10.88
CA SER A 112 -11.70 -0.52 -11.47
C SER A 112 -12.90 -1.29 -12.03
N GLY A 113 -14.06 -0.62 -12.10
CA GLY A 113 -15.28 -1.20 -12.66
C GLY A 113 -15.69 -2.49 -11.94
N THR A 114 -15.86 -3.59 -12.68
CA THR A 114 -16.25 -4.89 -12.13
C THR A 114 -15.18 -5.60 -11.31
N TYR A 115 -13.96 -5.04 -11.28
CA TYR A 115 -12.85 -5.48 -10.44
C TYR A 115 -12.72 -4.64 -9.16
N ASP A 116 -13.48 -3.56 -9.02
CA ASP A 116 -13.53 -2.76 -7.81
C ASP A 116 -14.50 -3.38 -6.78
N ILE A 117 -14.03 -3.57 -5.55
CA ILE A 117 -14.84 -4.15 -4.48
C ILE A 117 -16.04 -3.29 -4.12
N GLU A 118 -15.90 -1.97 -4.15
CA GLU A 118 -17.00 -1.03 -3.89
C GLU A 118 -18.11 -1.22 -4.93
N HIS A 119 -17.72 -1.29 -6.20
CA HIS A 119 -18.67 -1.54 -7.29
C HIS A 119 -19.36 -2.90 -7.14
N VAL A 120 -18.62 -3.97 -6.82
CA VAL A 120 -19.19 -5.32 -6.66
C VAL A 120 -20.16 -5.38 -5.48
N LEU A 121 -19.81 -4.78 -4.33
CA LEU A 121 -20.65 -4.79 -3.14
C LEU A 121 -21.92 -3.95 -3.33
N LEU A 122 -21.80 -2.75 -3.89
CA LEU A 122 -22.94 -1.86 -4.14
C LEU A 122 -23.91 -2.47 -5.16
N ASN A 123 -23.42 -3.22 -6.15
CA ASN A 123 -24.25 -3.85 -7.18
C ASN A 123 -24.66 -5.29 -6.85
N PHE A 124 -24.35 -5.81 -5.66
CA PHE A 124 -24.68 -7.19 -5.31
C PHE A 124 -26.19 -7.46 -5.30
N HIS A 125 -26.99 -6.48 -4.88
CA HIS A 125 -28.46 -6.57 -4.88
C HIS A 125 -29.02 -6.83 -6.29
N ALA A 126 -28.41 -6.28 -7.34
CA ALA A 126 -28.81 -6.51 -8.72
C ALA A 126 -28.59 -7.98 -9.14
N LEU A 127 -27.52 -8.61 -8.65
CA LEU A 127 -27.29 -10.05 -8.83
C LEU A 127 -28.35 -10.88 -8.10
N VAL A 128 -28.75 -10.47 -6.89
CA VAL A 128 -29.83 -11.17 -6.15
C VAL A 128 -31.15 -11.08 -6.90
N ASN A 129 -31.53 -9.90 -7.39
CA ASN A 129 -32.75 -9.71 -8.17
C ASN A 129 -32.75 -10.52 -9.47
N GLU A 130 -31.62 -10.58 -10.17
CA GLU A 130 -31.46 -11.43 -11.36
C GLU A 130 -31.61 -12.92 -10.99
N ALA A 131 -31.02 -13.37 -9.88
CA ALA A 131 -31.18 -14.76 -9.42
C ALA A 131 -32.65 -15.10 -9.13
N LEU A 132 -33.38 -14.21 -8.46
CA LEU A 132 -34.80 -14.39 -8.18
C LEU A 132 -35.64 -14.45 -9.46
N LEU A 133 -35.35 -13.59 -10.43
CA LEU A 133 -36.00 -13.60 -11.74
C LEU A 133 -35.75 -14.93 -12.47
N GLN A 134 -34.50 -15.40 -12.51
CA GLN A 134 -34.14 -16.69 -13.11
C GLN A 134 -34.86 -17.86 -12.45
N ALA A 135 -34.95 -17.87 -11.11
CA ALA A 135 -35.68 -18.91 -10.39
C ALA A 135 -37.19 -18.89 -10.68
N ARG A 136 -37.77 -17.69 -10.86
CA ARG A 136 -39.18 -17.54 -11.22
C ARG A 136 -39.47 -18.07 -12.63
N ILE A 137 -38.62 -17.72 -13.59
CA ILE A 137 -38.75 -18.14 -14.99
C ILE A 137 -38.56 -19.66 -15.12
N ASN A 138 -37.52 -20.21 -14.48
CA ASN A 138 -37.19 -21.62 -14.57
C ASN A 138 -38.05 -22.51 -13.65
N GLY A 139 -38.91 -21.93 -12.80
CA GLY A 139 -39.68 -22.63 -11.77
C GLY A 139 -40.44 -23.87 -12.25
N PRO A 140 -41.19 -23.81 -13.37
CA PRO A 140 -41.88 -24.98 -13.90
C PRO A 140 -40.95 -26.11 -14.34
N GLU A 141 -39.88 -25.79 -15.08
CA GLU A 141 -38.87 -26.76 -15.54
C GLU A 141 -38.12 -27.38 -14.34
N LEU A 142 -37.71 -26.54 -13.39
CA LEU A 142 -37.06 -26.96 -12.15
C LEU A 142 -37.96 -27.92 -11.36
N SER A 143 -39.27 -27.65 -11.27
CA SER A 143 -40.21 -28.52 -10.58
C SER A 143 -40.29 -29.90 -11.25
N GLN A 144 -40.26 -29.97 -12.58
CA GLN A 144 -40.21 -31.23 -13.31
C GLN A 144 -38.89 -31.98 -13.08
N GLN A 145 -37.75 -31.28 -13.14
CA GLN A 145 -36.43 -31.86 -12.88
C GLN A 145 -36.34 -32.40 -11.44
N VAL A 146 -36.80 -31.64 -10.46
CA VAL A 146 -36.85 -32.04 -9.05
C VAL A 146 -37.77 -33.25 -8.87
N ASN A 147 -38.96 -33.26 -9.46
CA ASN A 147 -39.88 -34.40 -9.38
C ASN A 147 -39.28 -35.67 -10.00
N LYS A 148 -38.52 -35.57 -11.10
CA LYS A 148 -37.82 -36.71 -11.71
C LYS A 148 -36.75 -37.29 -10.78
N VAL A 149 -36.05 -36.45 -10.03
CA VAL A 149 -34.93 -36.88 -9.17
C VAL A 149 -35.39 -37.30 -7.77
N CYS A 150 -36.37 -36.59 -7.21
CA CYS A 150 -36.80 -36.73 -5.83
C CYS A 150 -38.16 -37.45 -5.69
N GLY A 151 -38.90 -37.65 -6.78
CA GLY A 151 -40.27 -38.14 -6.75
C GLY A 151 -41.31 -37.05 -6.46
N PRO A 152 -42.62 -37.37 -6.58
CA PRO A 152 -43.69 -36.41 -6.30
C PRO A 152 -43.69 -36.01 -4.81
N PRO A 153 -44.01 -34.75 -4.49
CA PRO A 153 -44.02 -34.28 -3.11
C PRO A 153 -45.12 -35.00 -2.32
N VAL A 154 -44.72 -35.81 -1.33
CA VAL A 154 -45.66 -36.42 -0.39
C VAL A 154 -46.05 -35.37 0.65
N ARG A 155 -47.14 -34.63 0.39
CA ARG A 155 -47.73 -33.72 1.37
C ARG A 155 -48.43 -34.55 2.46
N LYS A 156 -47.71 -34.94 3.51
CA LYS A 156 -48.35 -35.34 4.76
C LYS A 156 -48.87 -34.06 5.44
N PRO A 157 -50.16 -33.99 5.83
CA PRO A 157 -50.66 -32.88 6.64
C PRO A 157 -49.97 -32.96 8.00
N THR A 158 -48.83 -32.29 8.11
CA THR A 158 -48.16 -32.09 9.39
C THR A 158 -48.75 -30.81 9.94
N GLN A 159 -49.15 -30.81 11.21
CA GLN A 159 -49.50 -29.60 11.96
C GLN A 159 -48.23 -28.76 12.19
N SER A 160 -47.56 -28.35 11.12
CA SER A 160 -46.64 -27.22 11.20
C SER A 160 -47.49 -25.97 11.34
N PRO A 161 -47.18 -25.04 12.28
CA PRO A 161 -47.86 -23.76 12.36
C PRO A 161 -47.81 -23.15 10.95
N GLY A 162 -48.97 -22.86 10.38
CA GLY A 162 -49.02 -22.28 9.05
C GLY A 162 -48.18 -21.01 9.04
N CYS A 163 -47.12 -20.97 8.22
CA CYS A 163 -46.54 -19.70 7.84
C CYS A 163 -47.62 -18.97 7.04
N SER A 164 -48.38 -18.12 7.72
CA SER A 164 -49.15 -17.06 7.09
C SER A 164 -48.12 -16.16 6.39
N PHE A 165 -47.94 -16.37 5.08
CA PHE A 165 -47.43 -15.29 4.24
C PHE A 165 -48.59 -14.30 4.13
N ASP A 166 -48.63 -13.35 5.06
CA ASP A 166 -49.40 -12.12 4.87
C ASP A 166 -48.87 -11.46 3.59
N GLN A 167 -49.58 -11.65 2.47
CA GLN A 167 -49.24 -11.03 1.19
C GLN A 167 -49.30 -9.49 1.23
N ASN A 168 -49.70 -8.90 2.36
CA ASN A 168 -49.87 -7.46 2.57
C ASN A 168 -48.76 -6.76 3.38
N LYS A 169 -47.69 -7.46 3.78
CA LYS A 169 -46.53 -6.83 4.43
C LYS A 169 -45.24 -7.35 3.84
N ASP A 170 -44.92 -6.94 2.61
CA ASP A 170 -43.52 -6.82 2.13
C ASP A 170 -43.50 -6.13 0.75
N ASN A 171 -44.24 -5.02 0.63
CA ASN A 171 -43.95 -4.00 -0.39
C ASN A 171 -42.95 -2.95 0.16
N GLN A 172 -42.13 -3.33 1.13
CA GLN A 172 -40.89 -2.61 1.37
C GLN A 172 -39.93 -3.04 0.27
N GLY A 173 -40.12 -2.44 -0.92
CA GLY A 173 -39.13 -2.48 -1.97
C GLY A 173 -37.79 -2.20 -1.33
N LEU A 174 -36.81 -3.08 -1.57
CA LEU A 174 -35.43 -2.94 -1.13
C LEU A 174 -35.06 -1.47 -1.31
N LYS A 175 -34.95 -0.73 -0.20
CA LYS A 175 -34.55 0.68 -0.26
C LYS A 175 -33.17 0.67 -0.88
N ILE A 176 -33.12 0.98 -2.17
CA ILE A 176 -31.89 1.24 -2.88
C ILE A 176 -31.29 2.40 -2.11
N PHE A 177 -30.19 2.15 -1.40
CA PHE A 177 -29.43 3.22 -0.77
C PHE A 177 -29.16 4.24 -1.87
N SER A 178 -29.72 5.44 -1.72
CA SER A 178 -29.41 6.56 -2.60
C SER A 178 -27.89 6.70 -2.60
N ARG A 179 -27.31 6.88 -3.79
CA ARG A 179 -25.93 7.34 -3.93
C ARG A 179 -25.88 8.72 -3.31
N ASP A 180 -25.75 8.80 -1.99
CA ASP A 180 -25.29 10.02 -1.38
C ASP A 180 -23.92 10.31 -1.98
N SER A 181 -23.70 11.58 -2.23
CA SER A 181 -22.44 12.17 -2.69
C SER A 181 -21.33 12.05 -1.63
N GLU A 182 -21.32 10.96 -0.87
CA GLU A 182 -20.23 10.60 0.01
C GLU A 182 -19.04 10.14 -0.81
N GLU A 183 -17.87 10.45 -0.26
CA GLU A 183 -16.57 10.15 -0.82
C GLU A 183 -16.40 8.63 -1.03
N THR A 184 -16.37 8.19 -2.28
CA THR A 184 -16.26 6.76 -2.62
C THR A 184 -14.92 6.17 -2.16
N LEU A 185 -14.91 4.88 -1.82
CA LEU A 185 -13.68 4.15 -1.51
C LEU A 185 -12.69 4.21 -2.68
N THR A 186 -13.22 4.17 -3.91
CA THR A 186 -12.45 4.35 -5.14
C THR A 186 -11.75 5.71 -5.17
N SER A 187 -12.46 6.80 -4.85
CA SER A 187 -11.89 8.15 -4.82
C SER A 187 -10.79 8.26 -3.77
N ARG A 188 -11.08 7.85 -2.52
CA ARG A 188 -10.11 7.86 -1.42
C ARG A 188 -8.86 7.06 -1.72
N ARG A 189 -9.01 5.88 -2.32
CA ARG A 189 -7.88 5.03 -2.73
C ARG A 189 -6.99 5.73 -3.76
N LYS A 190 -7.60 6.35 -4.78
CA LYS A 190 -6.84 7.06 -5.83
C LYS A 190 -6.14 8.30 -5.30
N GLU A 191 -6.82 9.09 -4.48
CA GLU A 191 -6.25 10.28 -3.84
C GLU A 191 -5.08 9.92 -2.93
N PHE A 192 -5.26 8.91 -2.07
CA PHE A 192 -4.18 8.43 -1.20
C PHE A 192 -2.94 8.01 -1.99
N ILE A 193 -3.12 7.25 -3.08
CA ILE A 193 -2.01 6.82 -3.94
C ILE A 193 -1.34 7.99 -4.65
N SER A 194 -2.12 9.00 -5.08
CA SER A 194 -1.59 10.23 -5.65
C SER A 194 -0.68 10.97 -4.66
N HIS A 195 -1.09 11.08 -3.40
CA HIS A 195 -0.27 11.66 -2.34
C HIS A 195 0.97 10.78 -2.02
N LEU A 196 0.80 9.46 -1.91
CA LEU A 196 1.91 8.55 -1.64
C LEU A 196 3.00 8.62 -2.71
N ARG A 197 2.61 8.84 -3.99
CA ARG A 197 3.54 8.98 -5.11
C ARG A 197 4.54 10.13 -4.95
N LEU A 198 4.16 11.20 -4.24
CA LEU A 198 5.06 12.33 -3.97
C LEU A 198 6.26 11.91 -3.11
N TYR A 199 6.09 10.87 -2.28
CA TYR A 199 7.12 10.32 -1.39
C TYR A 199 7.88 9.13 -2.02
N ARG A 200 7.76 8.93 -3.34
CA ARG A 200 8.43 7.83 -4.04
C ARG A 200 9.94 7.85 -3.90
N ALA A 201 10.55 9.02 -3.90
CA ALA A 201 12.00 9.21 -3.81
C ALA A 201 12.48 9.62 -2.41
N PHE A 202 11.64 9.44 -1.37
CA PHE A 202 11.90 9.95 -0.02
C PHE A 202 13.23 9.45 0.54
N TYR A 203 13.46 8.13 0.63
CA TYR A 203 14.66 7.58 1.24
C TYR A 203 15.95 7.90 0.48
N GLY A 204 15.90 7.99 -0.85
CA GLY A 204 17.05 8.36 -1.67
C GLY A 204 17.37 9.87 -1.63
N GLY A 205 16.37 10.71 -1.39
CA GLY A 205 16.48 12.18 -1.42
C GLY A 205 16.58 12.85 -0.05
N LEU A 206 16.39 12.11 1.06
CA LEU A 206 16.31 12.70 2.39
C LEU A 206 17.56 13.49 2.79
N ALA A 207 18.76 12.97 2.46
CA ALA A 207 20.01 13.67 2.75
C ALA A 207 20.13 15.01 2.02
N ASP A 208 19.78 15.01 0.74
CA ASP A 208 19.81 16.20 -0.12
C ASP A 208 18.76 17.23 0.33
N GLN A 209 17.57 16.78 0.75
CA GLN A 209 16.53 17.67 1.28
C GLN A 209 16.92 18.31 2.61
N LEU A 210 17.45 17.54 3.56
CA LEU A 210 17.90 18.06 4.86
C LEU A 210 19.04 19.06 4.69
N CYS A 211 20.03 18.74 3.86
CA CYS A 211 21.16 19.63 3.62
C CYS A 211 20.77 20.87 2.82
N GLY A 212 19.96 20.71 1.77
CA GLY A 212 19.53 21.80 0.89
C GLY A 212 18.60 22.81 1.56
N ASN A 213 17.70 22.35 2.44
CA ASN A 213 16.65 23.21 2.99
C ASN A 213 17.01 23.79 4.37
N GLU A 214 17.70 23.03 5.21
CA GLU A 214 17.81 23.36 6.63
C GLU A 214 19.27 23.53 7.08
N LEU A 215 20.10 22.54 6.78
CA LEU A 215 21.40 22.38 7.45
C LEU A 215 22.55 23.14 6.79
N ALA A 216 22.69 23.08 5.46
CA ALA A 216 23.87 23.62 4.80
C ALA A 216 23.81 25.13 4.55
N ALA A 217 24.97 25.74 4.38
CA ALA A 217 25.10 27.08 3.85
C ALA A 217 24.68 27.11 2.38
N ALA A 218 24.10 28.24 1.94
CA ALA A 218 23.83 28.49 0.53
C ALA A 218 25.12 28.59 -0.28
N ASP A 219 25.04 28.27 -1.58
CA ASP A 219 26.20 28.25 -2.47
C ASP A 219 26.94 29.59 -2.51
N GLY A 220 28.27 29.54 -2.44
CA GLY A 220 29.15 30.71 -2.50
C GLY A 220 29.37 31.45 -1.18
N LEU A 221 28.63 31.12 -0.11
CA LEU A 221 28.88 31.66 1.22
C LEU A 221 30.02 30.91 1.92
N PRO A 222 30.83 31.59 2.76
CA PRO A 222 31.77 30.93 3.66
C PRO A 222 31.03 29.94 4.57
N CYS A 223 31.56 28.74 4.73
CA CYS A 223 30.90 27.64 5.40
C CYS A 223 31.87 26.78 6.21
N TRP A 224 31.35 26.09 7.21
CA TRP A 224 32.12 25.17 8.05
C TRP A 224 32.40 23.84 7.35
N ASN A 225 33.67 23.41 7.29
CA ASN A 225 34.05 22.12 6.69
C ASN A 225 34.33 20.99 7.70
N GLY A 226 34.14 21.23 9.00
CA GLY A 226 34.52 20.30 10.07
C GLY A 226 35.78 20.72 10.86
N GLU A 227 36.53 21.71 10.38
CA GLU A 227 37.75 22.21 11.03
C GLU A 227 37.80 23.73 11.11
N ASP A 228 37.44 24.43 10.03
CA ASP A 228 37.43 25.90 9.95
C ASP A 228 36.34 26.40 8.96
N VAL A 229 36.16 27.71 8.88
CA VAL A 229 35.33 28.38 7.87
C VAL A 229 36.12 28.54 6.58
N VAL A 230 35.62 27.90 5.52
CA VAL A 230 36.25 27.87 4.20
C VAL A 230 35.33 28.42 3.13
N ARG A 231 35.89 28.71 1.95
CA ARG A 231 35.11 29.08 0.75
C ARG A 231 34.33 27.89 0.17
N SER A 232 34.90 26.69 0.26
CA SER A 232 34.28 25.48 -0.25
C SER A 232 34.85 24.23 0.41
N TYR A 233 34.04 23.18 0.48
CA TYR A 233 34.46 21.85 0.90
C TYR A 233 35.24 21.16 -0.22
N THR A 234 36.40 20.61 0.10
CA THR A 234 37.38 20.10 -0.89
C THR A 234 37.33 18.59 -1.09
N HIS A 235 36.82 17.83 -0.12
CA HIS A 235 36.71 16.38 -0.27
C HIS A 235 35.60 15.99 -1.24
N ARG A 236 35.77 14.83 -1.87
CA ARG A 236 34.76 14.25 -2.77
C ARG A 236 33.48 13.96 -1.99
N VAL A 237 32.35 14.37 -2.56
CA VAL A 237 31.03 14.00 -2.04
C VAL A 237 30.70 12.57 -2.47
N VAL A 238 30.46 11.69 -1.51
CA VAL A 238 30.09 10.30 -1.79
C VAL A 238 28.60 10.16 -2.09
N GLY A 239 28.24 9.11 -2.84
CA GLY A 239 26.85 8.77 -3.13
C GLY A 239 26.11 8.19 -1.92
N SER A 240 24.82 7.92 -2.09
CA SER A 240 23.98 7.26 -1.07
C SER A 240 24.18 5.75 -1.05
N GLY A 241 23.78 5.11 0.05
CA GLY A 241 23.87 3.65 0.25
C GLY A 241 25.23 3.21 0.82
N ILE A 242 25.24 2.02 1.43
CA ILE A 242 26.35 1.44 2.19
C ILE A 242 27.59 1.29 1.32
N LYS A 243 27.42 0.81 0.08
CA LYS A 243 28.55 0.59 -0.84
C LYS A 243 29.33 1.88 -1.11
N ALA A 244 28.62 3.00 -1.27
CA ALA A 244 29.23 4.30 -1.51
C ALA A 244 29.96 4.85 -0.27
N GLN A 245 29.57 4.44 0.94
CA GLN A 245 30.18 4.93 2.19
C GLN A 245 31.57 4.37 2.47
N SER A 246 32.02 3.36 1.73
CA SER A 246 33.40 2.84 1.84
C SER A 246 34.47 3.90 1.61
N ALA A 247 34.16 4.94 0.82
CA ALA A 247 35.03 6.06 0.50
C ALA A 247 34.64 7.36 1.26
N ASN A 248 33.75 7.30 2.25
CA ASN A 248 33.27 8.47 2.97
C ASN A 248 34.36 8.98 3.94
N PRO A 249 34.83 10.25 3.82
CA PRO A 249 35.83 10.80 4.71
C PRO A 249 35.29 11.16 6.11
N GLU A 250 33.97 11.37 6.25
CA GLU A 250 33.36 11.93 7.46
C GLU A 250 32.76 10.89 8.39
N VAL A 251 32.23 9.80 7.85
CA VAL A 251 31.49 8.79 8.63
C VAL A 251 31.92 7.39 8.25
N LYS A 252 32.30 6.59 9.26
CA LYS A 252 32.54 5.15 9.10
C LYS A 252 31.23 4.39 9.24
N VAL A 253 30.81 3.72 8.18
CA VAL A 253 29.60 2.90 8.17
C VAL A 253 29.94 1.42 8.28
N LYS A 254 29.28 0.74 9.22
CA LYS A 254 29.46 -0.69 9.46
C LYS A 254 28.33 -1.48 8.83
N GLY A 255 28.63 -2.18 7.74
CA GLY A 255 27.78 -3.22 7.15
C GLY A 255 26.31 -2.84 6.95
N THR A 256 25.51 -3.87 6.69
CA THR A 256 24.05 -3.78 6.57
C THR A 256 23.39 -3.99 7.92
N ASP A 257 22.41 -3.16 8.24
CA ASP A 257 21.54 -3.36 9.39
C ASP A 257 20.56 -4.54 9.15
N PRO A 258 20.46 -5.51 10.08
CA PRO A 258 19.62 -6.69 9.91
C PRO A 258 18.12 -6.36 9.89
N VAL A 259 17.68 -5.33 10.63
CA VAL A 259 16.29 -4.87 10.64
C VAL A 259 15.94 -4.28 9.29
N ILE A 260 16.83 -3.46 8.72
CA ILE A 260 16.66 -2.91 7.37
C ILE A 260 16.65 -4.02 6.31
N SER A 261 17.51 -5.01 6.46
CA SER A 261 17.52 -6.16 5.54
C SER A 261 16.18 -6.91 5.58
N GLN A 262 15.60 -7.09 6.77
CA GLN A 262 14.30 -7.72 6.93
C GLN A 262 13.16 -6.93 6.28
N ILE A 263 13.12 -5.60 6.42
CA ILE A 263 12.06 -4.80 5.77
C ILE A 263 12.22 -4.79 4.25
N ILE A 264 13.45 -4.79 3.76
CA ILE A 264 13.75 -4.89 2.32
C ILE A 264 13.22 -6.21 1.75
N ASP A 265 13.42 -7.32 2.46
CA ASP A 265 12.92 -8.62 1.99
C ASP A 265 11.39 -8.69 2.02
N LYS A 266 10.74 -8.06 3.01
CA LYS A 266 9.27 -7.90 3.01
C LYS A 266 8.79 -7.08 1.81
N LEU A 267 9.46 -5.98 1.48
CA LEU A 267 9.14 -5.15 0.31
C LEU A 267 9.29 -5.97 -0.98
N LYS A 268 10.40 -6.69 -1.16
CA LYS A 268 10.60 -7.57 -2.33
C LYS A 268 9.48 -8.60 -2.46
N HIS A 269 9.11 -9.25 -1.35
CA HIS A 269 8.06 -10.26 -1.35
C HIS A 269 6.70 -9.68 -1.76
N VAL A 270 6.32 -8.51 -1.23
CA VAL A 270 5.06 -7.85 -1.60
C VAL A 270 5.10 -7.38 -3.05
N ILE A 271 6.19 -6.79 -3.52
CA ILE A 271 6.35 -6.39 -4.93
C ILE A 271 6.16 -7.58 -5.87
N GLN A 272 6.81 -8.71 -5.57
CA GLN A 272 6.64 -9.93 -6.37
C GLN A 272 5.18 -10.39 -6.38
N ARG A 273 4.53 -10.40 -5.22
CA ARG A 273 3.12 -10.81 -5.09
C ARG A 273 2.18 -9.89 -5.88
N LEU A 274 2.42 -8.58 -5.83
CA LEU A 274 1.67 -7.58 -6.62
C LEU A 274 1.91 -7.77 -8.12
N GLY A 275 3.15 -8.02 -8.52
CA GLY A 275 3.53 -8.27 -9.92
C GLY A 275 2.81 -9.47 -10.53
N VAL A 276 2.73 -10.60 -9.80
CA VAL A 276 1.98 -11.80 -10.25
C VAL A 276 0.48 -11.52 -10.44
N MET A 277 -0.10 -10.60 -9.64
CA MET A 277 -1.51 -10.24 -9.79
C MET A 277 -1.78 -9.33 -10.99
N LEU A 278 -0.84 -8.42 -11.28
CA LEU A 278 -0.94 -7.49 -12.41
C LEU A 278 -0.64 -8.19 -13.75
N PHE A 279 0.25 -9.17 -13.74
CA PHE A 279 0.68 -9.92 -14.91
C PHE A 279 0.59 -11.43 -14.64
N PRO A 280 -0.61 -12.02 -14.68
CA PRO A 280 -0.76 -13.46 -14.57
C PRO A 280 -0.10 -14.16 -15.78
N PRO A 281 0.51 -15.35 -15.59
CA PRO A 281 1.14 -16.12 -16.66
C PRO A 281 0.15 -16.65 -17.70
#